data_AF-J9FQB9-F1
#
_entry.id   AF-J9FQB9-F1
#
_cell.length_a   1.000
_cell.length_b   1.000
_cell.length_c   1.000
_cell.angle_alpha   90.00
_cell.angle_beta   90.00
_cell.angle_gamma   90.00
#
_symmetry.space_group_name_H-M   'P 1'
#
loop_
_entity.id
_entity.type
_entity.pdbx_description
1 polymer ?
#
loop_
_entity_poly.entity_id
_entity_poly.type
_entity_poly.pdbx_seq_one_letter_code
_entity_poly.pdbx_strand_id
1 'polypeptide(L)' 'VENYTALIGAIYKAKPASAKGQYVKSCVTAATMGPGIKINAQKQA' A
#
# COMPACT_ATOMS: atom_id res chain seq x y z
N VAL A 1 -9.75 9.08 -3.27
CA VAL A 1 -8.79 8.48 -2.31
C VAL A 1 -9.35 7.20 -1.69
N GLU A 2 -10.67 7.10 -1.51
CA GLU A 2 -11.38 5.98 -0.88
C GLU A 2 -10.97 4.57 -1.37
N ASN A 3 -10.83 4.36 -2.68
CA ASN A 3 -10.40 3.07 -3.22
C ASN A 3 -8.99 2.66 -2.77
N TYR A 4 -8.08 3.63 -2.65
CA TYR A 4 -6.70 3.38 -2.24
C TYR A 4 -6.62 3.06 -0.75
N THR A 5 -7.37 3.80 0.08
CA THR A 5 -7.51 3.52 1.52
C THR A 5 -8.14 2.16 1.78
N ALA A 6 -9.16 1.77 0.99
CA ALA A 6 -9.82 0.47 1.14
C ALA A 6 -8.86 -0.69 0.84
N LEU A 7 -8.11 -0.60 -0.27
CA LEU A 7 -7.10 -1.61 -0.64
C LEU A 7 -6.00 -1.73 0.40
N ILE A 8 -5.43 -0.61 0.84
CA ILE A 8 -4.36 -0.64 1.84
C ILE A 8 -4.87 -1.15 3.19
N GLY A 9 -6.08 -0.76 3.60
CA GLY A 9 -6.73 -1.29 4.80
C GLY A 9 -6.94 -2.81 4.74
N ALA A 10 -7.36 -3.34 3.59
CA ALA A 10 -7.50 -4.78 3.38
C ALA A 10 -6.13 -5.51 3.48
N ILE A 11 -5.09 -4.94 2.88
CA ILE A 11 -3.73 -5.50 2.94
C ILE A 11 -3.20 -5.53 4.38
N TYR A 12 -3.40 -4.45 5.15
CA TYR A 12 -3.00 -4.42 6.55
C TYR A 12 -3.75 -5.46 7.41
N LYS A 13 -5.05 -5.66 7.16
CA LYS A 13 -5.83 -6.72 7.83
C LYS A 13 -5.35 -8.12 7.45
N ALA A 14 -4.87 -8.30 6.23
CA ALA A 14 -4.30 -9.57 5.76
C ALA A 14 -2.88 -9.84 6.29
N LYS A 15 -2.29 -8.96 7.09
CA LYS A 15 -0.97 -9.18 7.69
C LYS A 15 -0.99 -10.42 8.59
N PRO A 16 -0.18 -11.45 8.30
CA PRO A 16 -0.14 -12.65 9.14
C PRO A 16 0.55 -12.36 10.49
N ALA A 17 0.11 -13.02 11.55
CA ALA A 17 0.62 -12.81 12.92
C ALA A 17 2.12 -13.11 13.07
N SER A 18 2.67 -13.97 12.20
CA SER A 18 4.10 -14.30 12.19
C SER A 18 4.98 -13.26 11.47
N ALA A 19 4.40 -12.27 10.77
CA ALA A 19 5.17 -11.25 10.06
C ALA A 19 5.73 -10.20 11.03
N LYS A 20 7.01 -10.35 11.37
CA LYS A 20 7.77 -9.38 12.17
C LYS A 20 8.35 -8.28 11.28
N GLY A 21 8.32 -7.03 11.77
CA GLY A 21 8.83 -5.87 11.05
C GLY A 21 7.84 -5.23 10.07
N GLN A 22 8.38 -4.50 9.08
CA GLN A 22 7.61 -3.72 8.12
C GLN A 22 7.00 -4.63 7.04
N TYR A 23 5.67 -4.76 7.06
CA TYR A 23 4.93 -5.64 6.15
C TYR A 23 4.85 -5.10 4.72
N VAL A 24 4.71 -3.78 4.56
CA VAL A 24 4.69 -3.10 3.26
C VAL A 24 5.91 -2.19 3.14
N LYS A 25 6.82 -2.52 2.23
CA LYS A 25 8.09 -1.79 2.03
C LYS A 25 7.95 -0.58 1.10
N SER A 26 7.18 -0.71 0.04
CA SER A 26 6.96 0.36 -0.94
C SER A 26 5.63 0.16 -1.66
N CYS A 27 4.93 1.25 -1.97
CA CYS A 27 3.76 1.23 -2.84
C CYS A 27 4.03 2.12 -4.05
N VAL A 28 3.61 1.68 -5.24
CA VAL A 28 3.75 2.45 -6.49
C VAL A 28 2.40 2.41 -7.19
N THR A 29 1.90 3.57 -7.58
CA THR A 29 0.69 3.67 -8.41
C THR A 29 1.12 4.09 -9.80
N ALA A 30 0.70 3.31 -10.80
CA ALA A 30 1.00 3.54 -12.20
C ALA A 30 -0.29 3.45 -13.01
N ALA A 31 -0.35 4.21 -14.10
CA ALA A 31 -1.32 3.97 -15.16
C ALA A 31 -0.81 2.80 -16.04
N THR A 32 -1.70 2.11 -16.74
CA THR A 32 -1.40 0.87 -17.50
C THR A 32 -0.19 1.00 -18.43
N MET A 33 0.03 2.18 -19.00
CA MET A 33 1.17 2.48 -19.88
C MET A 33 1.97 3.71 -19.44
N GLY A 34 1.83 4.12 -18.17
CA GLY A 34 2.44 5.34 -17.63
C GLY A 34 3.57 5.03 -16.65
N PRO A 35 4.46 6.00 -16.39
CA PRO A 35 5.47 5.86 -15.34
C PRO A 35 4.80 5.70 -13.97
N GLY A 36 5.39 4.87 -13.12
CA GLY A 36 4.91 4.64 -11.77
C GLY A 36 5.37 5.71 -10.79
N ILE A 37 4.43 6.25 -9.99
CA ILE A 37 4.72 7.19 -8.92
C ILE A 37 4.80 6.43 -7.60
N LYS A 38 5.94 6.50 -6.91
CA LYS A 38 6.10 5.92 -5.56
C LYS A 38 5.27 6.72 -4.57
N ILE A 39 4.40 6.04 -3.84
CA ILE A 39 3.54 6.62 -2.81
C ILE A 39 3.99 6.07 -1.46
N ASN A 40 4.01 6.96 -0.46
CA ASN A 40 4.31 6.55 0.90
C ASN A 40 3.13 5.78 1.50
N ALA A 41 3.29 4.47 1.66
CA ALA A 41 2.27 3.59 2.24
C ALA A 41 1.97 3.89 3.72
N GLN A 42 2.80 4.67 4.42
CA GLN A 42 2.67 4.97 5.85
C GLN A 42 2.00 6.31 6.15
N LYS A 43 1.85 7.21 5.17
CA LYS A 43 1.33 8.56 5.39
C LYS A 43 0.14 8.81 4.46
N GLN A 44 -1.07 8.63 4.97
CA GLN A 44 -2.30 9.08 4.34
C GLN A 44 -2.91 10.11 5.27
N ALA A 45 -2.90 11.38 4.84
CA ALA A 45 -3.63 12.46 5.49
C ALA A 45 -5.06 12.48 4.97
#